data_AF-A0A3S0WXS5-F1
#
_entry.id   AF-A0A3S0WXS5-F1
#
_cell.length_a   1.000
_cell.length_b   1.000
_cell.length_c   1.000
_cell.angle_alpha   90.00
_cell.angle_beta   90.00
_cell.angle_gamma   90.00
#
_symmetry.space_group_name_H-M   'P 1'
#
loop_
_entity.id
_entity.type
_entity.pdbx_description
1 polymer ?
#
loop_
_entity_poly.entity_id
_entity_poly.type
_entity_poly.pdbx_seq_one_letter_code
_entity_poly.pdbx_strand_id
1 'polypeptide(L)'
;MERLARLGIATRATPRLVDGKYCNKIGAFQPSVASGTPVLLTDVDIVFAELPDIPVQPDDGRIWARIVDCPNPPLSILRDIYYAAGLTKLPLVTRCGYRDAQTFAINCNGGFYALSNATSVAIGASWLAWAEWLWKRRNLLEGYLIHLDQIAFGLAAHSDGLAIQLLPAEDNFPTHLGPAAGNALICPPRIIHHHDRLAPDRTVLPLGHKDVDAQIEAVNRRMASTIAEVRAILEPDPM
;
A
#
# COMPACT_ATOMS: atom_id res chain seq x y z
N MET A 1 -16.65 -14.45 5.42
CA MET A 1 -15.74 -15.49 5.96
C MET A 1 -16.04 -16.84 5.31
N GLU A 2 -17.22 -17.44 5.53
CA GLU A 2 -17.58 -18.75 4.94
C GLU A 2 -17.51 -18.82 3.41
N ARG A 3 -17.96 -17.78 2.72
CA ARG A 3 -17.87 -17.68 1.24
C ARG A 3 -16.42 -17.77 0.74
N LEU A 4 -15.49 -17.09 1.39
CA LEU A 4 -14.06 -17.11 1.02
C LEU A 4 -13.39 -18.45 1.38
N ALA A 5 -13.81 -19.08 2.48
CA ALA A 5 -13.32 -20.40 2.84
C ALA A 5 -13.64 -21.47 1.78
N ARG A 6 -14.78 -21.37 1.07
CA ARG A 6 -15.11 -22.25 -0.07
C ARG A 6 -14.15 -22.13 -1.25
N LEU A 7 -13.43 -21.01 -1.35
CA LEU A 7 -12.39 -20.77 -2.34
C LEU A 7 -10.99 -21.19 -1.85
N GLY A 8 -10.89 -21.86 -0.70
CA GLY A 8 -9.62 -22.20 -0.07
C GLY A 8 -8.90 -21.00 0.56
N ILE A 9 -9.58 -19.84 0.69
CA ILE A 9 -8.99 -18.63 1.23
C ILE A 9 -9.18 -18.63 2.75
N ALA A 10 -8.05 -18.74 3.46
CA ALA A 10 -8.02 -18.51 4.91
C ALA A 10 -8.32 -17.03 5.18
N THR A 11 -9.24 -16.75 6.09
CA THR A 11 -9.65 -15.39 6.43
C THR A 11 -9.53 -15.16 7.91
N ARG A 12 -9.17 -13.93 8.27
CA ARG A 12 -9.07 -13.50 9.66
C ARG A 12 -9.59 -12.07 9.78
N ALA A 13 -10.43 -11.82 10.78
CA ALA A 13 -10.82 -10.47 11.12
C ALA A 13 -9.67 -9.76 11.83
N THR A 14 -9.31 -8.57 11.38
CA THR A 14 -8.36 -7.69 12.07
C THR A 14 -9.13 -6.70 12.95
N PRO A 15 -8.63 -6.37 14.15
CA PRO A 15 -9.25 -5.35 14.98
C PRO A 15 -9.12 -3.98 14.32
N ARG A 16 -10.03 -3.07 14.66
CA ARG A 16 -9.86 -1.64 14.35
C ARG A 16 -8.77 -1.08 15.27
N LEU A 17 -7.79 -0.40 14.70
CA LEU A 17 -6.63 0.13 15.46
C LEU A 17 -6.56 1.64 15.36
N VAL A 18 -6.04 2.27 16.41
CA VAL A 18 -5.76 3.72 16.50
C VAL A 18 -6.99 4.59 16.22
N ASP A 19 -7.16 5.05 14.99
CA ASP A 19 -8.27 5.89 14.54
C ASP A 19 -9.50 5.08 14.07
N GLY A 20 -9.34 3.76 13.98
CA GLY A 20 -10.33 2.83 13.47
C GLY A 20 -10.63 2.97 11.98
N LYS A 21 -9.82 3.75 11.24
CA LYS A 21 -10.03 4.06 9.82
C LYS A 21 -8.78 3.80 8.98
N TYR A 22 -7.71 4.56 9.17
CA TYR A 22 -6.53 4.52 8.30
C TYR A 22 -5.45 3.53 8.78
N CYS A 23 -5.41 3.19 10.08
CA CYS A 23 -4.35 2.33 10.64
C CYS A 23 -4.72 0.84 10.73
N ASN A 24 -5.87 0.44 10.19
CA ASN A 24 -6.39 -0.93 10.35
C ASN A 24 -5.47 -2.00 9.72
N LYS A 25 -4.68 -1.58 8.72
CA LYS A 25 -3.70 -2.40 8.01
C LYS A 25 -2.61 -2.97 8.94
N ILE A 26 -2.24 -2.23 9.99
CA ILE A 26 -1.26 -2.65 11.00
C ILE A 26 -1.72 -3.94 11.70
N GLY A 27 -3.04 -4.14 11.84
CA GLY A 27 -3.63 -5.34 12.46
C GLY A 27 -3.38 -6.63 11.69
N ALA A 28 -2.87 -6.54 10.45
CA ALA A 28 -2.50 -7.70 9.66
C ALA A 28 -1.19 -8.38 10.14
N PHE A 29 -0.30 -7.65 10.81
CA PHE A 29 1.01 -8.14 11.24
C PHE A 29 0.92 -9.04 12.48
N GLN A 30 0.64 -10.32 12.25
CA GLN A 30 0.82 -11.35 13.27
C GLN A 30 1.45 -12.59 12.65
N PRO A 31 2.23 -13.36 13.43
CA PRO A 31 2.84 -14.60 12.96
C PRO A 31 1.76 -15.65 12.70
N SER A 32 1.25 -15.69 11.47
CA SER A 32 0.28 -16.70 11.04
C SER A 32 0.63 -17.37 9.72
N VAL A 33 1.78 -17.02 9.13
CA VAL A 33 2.24 -17.57 7.85
C VAL A 33 3.51 -18.37 8.07
N ALA A 34 3.69 -19.45 7.31
CA ALA A 34 4.89 -20.27 7.36
C ALA A 34 6.15 -19.43 7.08
N SER A 35 7.26 -19.78 7.73
CA SER A 35 8.55 -19.14 7.46
C SER A 35 8.90 -19.23 5.98
N GLY A 36 9.49 -18.16 5.44
CA GLY A 36 9.84 -18.03 4.03
C GLY A 36 8.68 -17.72 3.08
N THR A 37 7.45 -17.56 3.58
CA THR A 37 6.34 -17.09 2.74
C THR A 37 6.43 -15.57 2.57
N PRO A 38 6.38 -15.05 1.33
CA PRO A 38 6.28 -13.61 1.10
C PRO A 38 4.94 -13.08 1.62
N VAL A 39 4.98 -11.90 2.23
CA VAL A 39 3.80 -11.17 2.68
C VAL A 39 3.60 -9.99 1.74
N LEU A 40 2.41 -9.94 1.12
CA LEU A 40 1.94 -8.80 0.37
C LEU A 40 0.88 -8.07 1.20
N LEU A 41 1.16 -6.83 1.57
CA LEU A 41 0.23 -5.98 2.29
C LEU A 41 -0.36 -4.98 1.30
N THR A 42 -1.69 -4.92 1.22
CA THR A 42 -2.39 -4.09 0.23
C THR A 42 -3.49 -3.27 0.86
N ASP A 43 -3.79 -2.11 0.26
CA ASP A 43 -5.10 -1.50 0.43
C ASP A 43 -6.17 -2.31 -0.32
N VAL A 44 -7.43 -2.12 0.08
CA VAL A 44 -8.57 -2.84 -0.51
C VAL A 44 -8.99 -2.29 -1.88
N ASP A 45 -8.44 -1.15 -2.29
CA ASP A 45 -8.63 -0.50 -3.58
C ASP A 45 -7.47 -0.77 -4.56
N ILE A 46 -6.84 -1.95 -4.41
CA ILE A 46 -5.82 -2.49 -5.31
C ILE A 46 -6.43 -3.53 -6.24
N VAL A 47 -6.01 -3.52 -7.51
CA VAL A 47 -6.25 -4.60 -8.47
C VAL A 47 -4.94 -5.05 -9.10
N PHE A 48 -4.71 -6.36 -9.10
CA PHE A 48 -3.57 -6.97 -9.76
C PHE A 48 -3.87 -7.20 -11.24
N ALA A 49 -3.13 -6.52 -12.10
CA ALA A 49 -3.10 -6.83 -13.52
C ALA A 49 -2.16 -8.01 -13.81
N GLU A 50 -1.07 -8.08 -13.05
CA GLU A 50 -0.09 -9.16 -13.07
C GLU A 50 0.40 -9.39 -11.64
N LEU A 51 0.88 -10.59 -11.35
CA LEU A 51 1.60 -10.83 -10.10
C LEU A 51 2.99 -10.17 -10.22
N PRO A 52 3.36 -9.26 -9.30
CA PRO A 52 4.65 -8.61 -9.39
C PRO A 52 5.76 -9.64 -9.06
N ASP A 53 6.82 -9.65 -9.85
CA ASP A 53 8.01 -10.46 -9.59
C ASP A 53 8.92 -9.72 -8.61
N ILE A 54 8.59 -9.81 -7.32
CA ILE A 54 9.33 -9.14 -6.24
C ILE A 54 10.14 -10.20 -5.50
N PRO A 55 11.48 -10.10 -5.48
CA PRO A 55 12.34 -11.14 -4.93
C PRO A 55 12.44 -11.01 -3.39
N VAL A 56 11.32 -11.21 -2.70
CA VAL A 56 11.25 -11.22 -1.24
C VAL A 56 12.00 -12.43 -0.70
N GLN A 57 13.11 -12.20 0.00
CA GLN A 57 13.85 -13.27 0.67
C GLN A 57 13.36 -13.44 2.11
N PRO A 58 13.38 -14.66 2.69
CA PRO A 58 12.87 -14.93 4.03
C PRO A 58 13.42 -14.00 5.14
N ASP A 59 14.67 -13.56 5.02
CA ASP A 59 15.41 -12.86 6.09
C ASP A 59 16.24 -11.65 5.60
N ASP A 60 15.91 -11.04 4.45
CA ASP A 60 16.71 -9.90 3.94
C ASP A 60 16.50 -8.58 4.71
N GLY A 61 15.49 -8.50 5.58
CA GLY A 61 15.13 -7.30 6.33
C GLY A 61 14.70 -6.12 5.43
N ARG A 62 14.38 -6.40 4.16
CA ARG A 62 13.97 -5.39 3.18
C ARG A 62 12.46 -5.31 3.11
N ILE A 63 11.98 -4.09 2.92
CA ILE A 63 10.58 -3.84 2.58
C ILE A 63 10.56 -3.20 1.20
N TRP A 64 9.85 -3.85 0.29
CA TRP A 64 9.63 -3.38 -1.06
C TRP A 64 8.38 -2.51 -1.06
N ALA A 65 8.55 -1.25 -1.43
CA ALA A 65 7.48 -0.26 -1.39
C ALA A 65 7.68 0.79 -2.47
N ARG A 66 6.60 1.37 -2.97
CA ARG A 66 6.69 2.49 -3.91
C ARG A 66 6.81 3.80 -3.14
N ILE A 67 7.64 4.73 -3.60
CA ILE A 67 7.69 6.09 -3.02
C ILE A 67 6.33 6.81 -3.18
N VAL A 68 6.01 7.75 -2.30
CA VAL A 68 4.81 8.61 -2.46
C VAL A 68 4.80 9.39 -3.77
N ASP A 69 3.60 9.62 -4.30
CA ASP A 69 3.38 10.38 -5.53
C ASP A 69 3.70 11.87 -5.37
N CYS A 70 3.26 12.44 -4.26
CA CYS A 70 3.34 13.87 -3.93
C CYS A 70 3.90 14.07 -2.52
N PRO A 71 4.46 15.26 -2.20
CA PRO A 71 4.97 15.59 -0.87
C PRO A 71 3.82 15.85 0.11
N ASN A 72 3.04 14.81 0.43
CA ASN A 72 1.88 14.86 1.31
C ASN A 72 2.14 13.96 2.53
N PRO A 73 2.71 14.50 3.62
CA PRO A 73 2.98 15.91 3.90
C PRO A 73 4.30 16.43 3.31
N PRO A 74 4.49 17.77 3.25
CA PRO A 74 5.74 18.39 2.85
C PRO A 74 6.93 17.93 3.71
N LEU A 75 8.13 17.94 3.11
CA LEU A 75 9.35 17.51 3.78
C LEU A 75 9.64 18.26 5.08
N SER A 76 9.25 19.53 5.21
CA SER A 76 9.37 20.29 6.47
C SER A 76 8.56 19.66 7.60
N ILE A 77 7.29 19.32 7.34
CA ILE A 77 6.42 18.66 8.31
C ILE A 77 7.00 17.29 8.69
N LEU A 78 7.50 16.52 7.71
CA LEU A 78 8.15 15.23 8.00
C LEU A 78 9.37 15.41 8.91
N ARG A 79 10.20 16.44 8.70
CA ARG A 79 11.34 16.74 9.57
C ARG A 79 10.89 17.06 10.99
N ASP A 80 9.88 17.89 11.14
CA ASP A 80 9.36 18.28 12.46
C ASP A 80 8.81 17.08 13.22
N ILE A 81 8.12 16.16 12.53
CA ILE A 81 7.65 14.89 13.10
C ILE A 81 8.83 14.03 13.56
N TYR A 82 9.87 13.87 12.74
CA TYR A 82 11.03 13.04 13.10
C TYR A 82 11.83 13.64 14.26
N TYR A 83 12.01 14.96 14.29
CA TYR A 83 12.64 15.63 15.43
C TYR A 83 11.80 15.52 16.69
N ALA A 84 10.48 15.68 16.61
CA ALA A 84 9.57 15.48 17.74
C ALA A 84 9.60 14.03 18.26
N ALA A 85 9.86 13.06 17.38
CA ALA A 85 10.07 11.65 17.70
C ALA A 85 11.45 11.35 18.32
N GLY A 86 12.34 12.35 18.42
CA GLY A 86 13.72 12.17 18.93
C GLY A 86 14.69 11.57 17.91
N LEU A 87 14.30 11.46 16.64
CA LEU A 87 15.09 10.88 15.55
C LEU A 87 15.93 11.97 14.89
N THR A 88 17.13 12.20 15.41
CA THR A 88 18.02 13.28 14.94
C THR A 88 18.78 12.93 13.67
N LYS A 89 19.03 11.64 13.41
CA LYS A 89 19.62 11.15 12.15
C LYS A 89 18.52 10.95 11.13
N LEU A 90 18.16 11.98 10.38
CA LEU A 90 17.05 11.91 9.43
C LEU A 90 17.28 10.89 8.29
N PRO A 91 16.20 10.34 7.69
CA PRO A 91 16.30 9.51 6.50
C PRO A 91 16.89 10.26 5.30
N LEU A 92 17.36 9.49 4.31
CA LEU A 92 17.77 10.04 3.02
C LEU A 92 16.60 10.80 2.38
N VAL A 93 16.91 11.96 1.79
CA VAL A 93 15.95 12.74 1.00
C VAL A 93 15.99 12.25 -0.44
N THR A 94 14.81 12.06 -1.03
CA THR A 94 14.64 11.67 -2.44
C THR A 94 13.53 12.48 -3.10
N ARG A 95 13.32 12.30 -4.41
CA ARG A 95 12.21 12.89 -5.16
C ARG A 95 10.95 12.04 -4.98
N CYS A 96 9.79 12.69 -4.94
CA CYS A 96 8.51 12.02 -5.05
C CYS A 96 8.34 11.37 -6.43
N GLY A 97 7.40 10.44 -6.56
CA GLY A 97 7.19 9.66 -7.78
C GLY A 97 6.62 10.46 -8.95
N TYR A 98 5.94 11.58 -8.70
CA TYR A 98 5.27 12.35 -9.75
C TYR A 98 5.62 13.84 -9.74
N ARG A 99 5.56 14.52 -8.59
CA ARG A 99 5.96 15.93 -8.53
C ARG A 99 7.46 16.08 -8.37
N ASP A 100 8.04 17.12 -8.97
CA ASP A 100 9.41 17.56 -8.69
C ASP A 100 9.51 18.21 -7.30
N ALA A 101 9.26 17.39 -6.29
CA ALA A 101 9.29 17.74 -4.89
C ALA A 101 10.04 16.66 -4.13
N GLN A 102 10.53 17.03 -2.96
CA GLN A 102 11.32 16.14 -2.12
C GLN A 102 10.51 15.53 -0.99
N THR A 103 10.91 14.33 -0.59
CA THR A 103 10.36 13.56 0.53
C THR A 103 11.48 12.72 1.15
N PHE A 104 11.20 12.00 2.24
CA PHE A 104 12.11 10.96 2.72
C PHE A 104 11.98 9.69 1.89
N ALA A 105 13.10 8.99 1.65
CA ALA A 105 13.15 7.73 0.89
C ALA A 105 12.32 6.59 1.50
N ILE A 106 11.89 6.76 2.74
CA ILE A 106 11.04 5.82 3.48
C ILE A 106 9.58 6.29 3.61
N ASN A 107 9.25 7.47 3.08
CA ASN A 107 7.87 7.92 2.96
C ASN A 107 7.27 7.27 1.70
N CYS A 108 6.74 6.06 1.88
CA CYS A 108 6.27 5.19 0.79
C CYS A 108 4.75 5.24 0.66
N ASN A 109 4.18 5.08 -0.53
CA ASN A 109 2.73 4.97 -0.71
C ASN A 109 2.22 3.69 -0.02
N GLY A 110 1.23 3.85 0.87
CA GLY A 110 0.70 2.76 1.69
C GLY A 110 -0.08 1.66 0.94
N GLY A 111 -0.41 1.86 -0.34
CA GLY A 111 -1.22 0.94 -1.13
C GLY A 111 -0.66 -0.46 -1.28
N PHE A 112 0.67 -0.59 -1.26
CA PHE A 112 1.34 -1.88 -1.48
C PHE A 112 2.69 -1.95 -0.77
N TYR A 113 2.90 -3.01 0.00
CA TYR A 113 4.19 -3.41 0.55
C TYR A 113 4.42 -4.90 0.30
N ALA A 114 5.67 -5.26 -0.03
CA ALA A 114 6.11 -6.65 -0.11
C ALA A 114 7.31 -6.87 0.82
N LEU A 115 7.22 -7.89 1.68
CA LEU A 115 8.21 -8.16 2.72
C LEU A 115 8.14 -9.61 3.19
N SER A 116 9.18 -10.07 3.88
CA SER A 116 9.17 -11.42 4.44
C SER A 116 8.25 -11.51 5.66
N ASN A 117 7.75 -12.71 5.97
CA ASN A 117 6.96 -12.92 7.20
C ASN A 117 7.75 -12.48 8.46
N ALA A 118 9.05 -12.75 8.53
CA ALA A 118 9.90 -12.30 9.64
C ALA A 118 9.95 -10.77 9.76
N THR A 119 10.18 -10.07 8.64
CA THR A 119 10.18 -8.60 8.60
C THR A 119 8.81 -8.03 8.97
N SER A 120 7.74 -8.70 8.54
CA SER A 120 6.36 -8.28 8.82
C SER A 120 6.04 -8.32 10.32
N VAL A 121 6.48 -9.38 11.02
CA VAL A 121 6.31 -9.52 12.46
C VAL A 121 7.18 -8.50 13.20
N ALA A 122 8.41 -8.26 12.74
CA ALA A 122 9.33 -7.32 13.35
C ALA A 122 8.79 -5.87 13.32
N ILE A 123 8.34 -5.40 12.15
CA ILE A 123 7.89 -4.01 12.00
C ILE A 123 6.51 -3.77 12.63
N GLY A 124 5.63 -4.78 12.69
CA GLY A 124 4.24 -4.60 13.10
C GLY A 124 4.06 -3.93 14.47
N ALA A 125 4.87 -4.32 15.46
CA ALA A 125 4.82 -3.74 16.81
C ALA A 125 5.32 -2.28 16.84
N SER A 126 6.44 -2.00 16.16
CA SER A 126 7.01 -0.65 16.05
C SER A 126 6.08 0.29 15.31
N TRP A 127 5.50 -0.18 14.20
CA TRP A 127 4.51 0.57 13.42
C TRP A 127 3.28 0.93 14.25
N LEU A 128 2.72 -0.02 15.00
CA LEU A 128 1.60 0.28 15.90
C LEU A 128 1.98 1.35 16.95
N ALA A 129 3.14 1.21 17.59
CA ALA A 129 3.60 2.15 18.60
C ALA A 129 3.77 3.57 18.03
N TRP A 130 4.35 3.69 16.83
CA TRP A 130 4.49 4.98 16.16
C TRP A 130 3.16 5.56 15.70
N ALA A 131 2.23 4.73 15.24
CA ALA A 131 0.89 5.17 14.86
C ALA A 131 0.13 5.72 16.07
N GLU A 132 0.19 5.04 17.22
CA GLU A 132 -0.39 5.53 18.48
C GLU A 132 0.29 6.81 18.97
N TRP A 133 1.62 6.89 18.88
CA TRP A 133 2.39 8.07 19.26
C TRP A 133 1.99 9.29 18.43
N LEU A 134 1.85 9.09 17.11
CA LEU A 134 1.51 10.12 16.15
C LEU A 134 0.04 10.53 16.26
N TRP A 135 -0.87 9.60 16.55
CA TRP A 135 -2.27 9.90 16.82
C TRP A 135 -2.47 10.81 18.04
N LYS A 136 -1.73 10.54 19.12
CA LYS A 136 -1.70 11.40 20.31
C LYS A 136 -1.14 12.79 20.03
N ARG A 137 -0.37 12.94 18.93
CA ARG A 137 0.27 14.18 18.46
C ARG A 137 -0.20 14.59 17.06
N ARG A 138 -1.44 14.25 16.71
CA ARG A 138 -1.99 14.47 15.35
C ARG A 138 -1.99 15.93 14.90
N ASN A 139 -1.84 16.88 15.82
CA ASN A 139 -1.61 18.28 15.49
C ASN A 139 -0.31 18.50 14.68
N LEU A 140 0.70 17.63 14.81
CA LEU A 140 1.92 17.65 14.00
C LEU A 140 1.64 17.31 12.53
N LEU A 141 0.52 16.65 12.23
CA LEU A 141 0.13 16.27 10.87
C LEU A 141 -0.60 17.39 10.14
N GLU A 142 -1.03 18.44 10.83
CA GLU A 142 -1.84 19.51 10.24
C GLU A 142 -3.03 18.93 9.43
N GLY A 143 -3.11 19.23 8.13
CA GLY A 143 -4.13 18.71 7.20
C GLY A 143 -3.88 17.29 6.68
N TYR A 144 -2.79 16.65 7.06
CA TYR A 144 -2.30 15.37 6.48
C TYR A 144 -2.63 14.15 7.34
N LEU A 145 -3.69 14.22 8.16
CA LEU A 145 -4.09 13.13 9.05
C LEU A 145 -4.37 11.81 8.31
N ILE A 146 -4.85 11.87 7.07
CA ILE A 146 -5.08 10.69 6.23
C ILE A 146 -3.80 9.89 5.94
N HIS A 147 -2.62 10.52 6.05
CA HIS A 147 -1.32 9.89 5.83
C HIS A 147 -0.68 9.37 7.13
N LEU A 148 -1.40 9.35 8.26
CA LEU A 148 -0.85 8.93 9.55
C LEU A 148 -0.23 7.54 9.49
N ASP A 149 -0.94 6.57 8.91
CA ASP A 149 -0.47 5.18 8.74
C ASP A 149 0.88 5.12 8.02
N GLN A 150 0.97 5.85 6.91
CA GLN A 150 2.15 5.94 6.06
C GLN A 150 3.36 6.58 6.75
N ILE A 151 3.12 7.64 7.51
CA ILE A 151 4.19 8.35 8.24
C ILE A 151 4.66 7.50 9.42
N ALA A 152 3.73 6.83 10.12
CA ALA A 152 4.05 5.90 11.19
C ALA A 152 4.87 4.70 10.68
N PHE A 153 4.57 4.19 9.48
CA PHE A 153 5.40 3.18 8.82
C PHE A 153 6.83 3.66 8.62
N GLY A 154 7.01 4.88 8.08
CA GLY A 154 8.33 5.46 7.89
C GLY A 154 9.10 5.62 9.21
N LEU A 155 8.43 6.07 10.28
CA LEU A 155 9.04 6.16 11.61
C LEU A 155 9.50 4.79 12.12
N ALA A 156 8.68 3.76 11.96
CA ALA A 156 9.00 2.39 12.36
C ALA A 156 10.18 1.82 11.56
N ALA A 157 10.12 1.90 10.23
CA ALA A 157 11.20 1.42 9.37
C ALA A 157 12.53 2.13 9.70
N HIS A 158 12.48 3.43 10.00
CA HIS A 158 13.65 4.19 10.39
C HIS A 158 14.19 3.80 11.77
N SER A 159 13.32 3.72 12.79
CA SER A 159 13.74 3.38 14.15
C SER A 159 14.32 1.97 14.24
N ASP A 160 13.78 1.06 13.44
CA ASP A 160 14.15 -0.35 13.45
C ASP A 160 15.34 -0.63 12.52
N GLY A 161 15.81 0.37 11.76
CA GLY A 161 16.93 0.25 10.84
C GLY A 161 16.61 -0.62 9.60
N LEU A 162 15.34 -0.71 9.22
CA LEU A 162 14.88 -1.52 8.09
C LEU A 162 15.18 -0.81 6.77
N ALA A 163 15.57 -1.61 5.77
CA ALA A 163 15.89 -1.10 4.45
C ALA A 163 14.64 -1.04 3.58
N ILE A 164 14.39 0.11 2.96
CA ILE A 164 13.36 0.25 1.93
C ILE A 164 13.99 0.06 0.56
N GLN A 165 13.46 -0.90 -0.20
CA GLN A 165 13.76 -1.08 -1.61
C GLN A 165 12.62 -0.48 -2.44
N LEU A 166 12.94 0.56 -3.22
CA LEU A 166 11.92 1.25 -3.98
C LEU A 166 11.44 0.39 -5.16
N LEU A 167 10.13 0.20 -5.22
CA LEU A 167 9.43 -0.40 -6.34
C LEU A 167 9.23 0.62 -7.46
N PRO A 168 9.21 0.16 -8.72
CA PRO A 168 8.89 1.01 -9.85
C PRO A 168 7.40 1.40 -9.84
N ALA A 169 7.02 2.32 -10.72
CA ALA A 169 5.67 2.89 -10.72
C ALA A 169 4.58 1.87 -11.04
N GLU A 170 4.88 0.88 -11.89
CA GLU A 170 3.95 -0.17 -12.29
C GLU A 170 3.51 -1.10 -11.15
N ASP A 171 4.24 -1.15 -10.03
CA ASP A 171 3.98 -2.06 -8.90
C ASP A 171 3.12 -1.44 -7.79
N ASN A 172 2.66 -0.21 -7.96
CA ASN A 172 1.61 0.42 -7.14
C ASN A 172 1.13 1.66 -7.90
N PHE A 173 0.53 1.44 -9.07
CA PHE A 173 0.24 2.48 -10.05
C PHE A 173 -0.98 3.32 -9.63
N PRO A 174 -0.85 4.65 -9.48
CA PRO A 174 -1.91 5.50 -8.97
C PRO A 174 -2.83 5.98 -10.08
N THR A 175 -4.13 5.75 -9.95
CA THR A 175 -5.11 6.26 -10.93
C THR A 175 -5.63 7.68 -10.59
N HIS A 176 -5.39 8.15 -9.36
CA HIS A 176 -5.88 9.44 -8.85
C HIS A 176 -5.23 10.65 -9.54
N LEU A 177 -4.05 10.46 -10.15
CA LEU A 177 -3.35 11.51 -10.89
C LEU A 177 -4.00 11.83 -12.24
N GLY A 178 -4.81 10.91 -12.78
CA GLY A 178 -5.50 11.09 -14.06
C GLY A 178 -4.57 11.52 -15.20
N PRO A 179 -5.06 12.33 -16.16
CA PRO A 179 -4.23 12.86 -17.25
C PRO A 179 -3.08 13.77 -16.79
N ALA A 180 -3.15 14.28 -15.55
CA ALA A 180 -2.09 15.14 -15.02
C ALA A 180 -0.79 14.36 -14.83
N ALA A 181 -0.85 13.04 -14.63
CA ALA A 181 0.30 12.13 -14.47
C ALA A 181 1.42 12.36 -15.51
N GLY A 182 1.07 12.91 -16.69
CA GLY A 182 2.03 13.27 -17.73
C GLY A 182 2.80 12.05 -18.22
N ASN A 183 3.90 12.28 -18.94
CA ASN A 183 4.69 11.19 -19.52
C ASN A 183 5.52 10.40 -18.49
N ALA A 184 5.66 10.90 -17.25
CA ALA A 184 6.50 10.28 -16.23
C ALA A 184 5.92 8.98 -15.65
N LEU A 185 4.62 8.73 -15.89
CA LEU A 185 3.86 7.60 -15.36
C LEU A 185 3.14 6.81 -16.47
N ILE A 186 3.62 6.89 -17.71
CA ILE A 186 3.06 6.09 -18.81
C ILE A 186 3.82 4.76 -18.87
N CYS A 187 3.44 3.83 -18.00
CA CYS A 187 3.84 2.43 -18.08
C CYS A 187 2.61 1.53 -17.91
N PRO A 188 2.59 0.34 -18.55
CA PRO A 188 1.54 -0.64 -18.27
C PRO A 188 1.58 -1.05 -16.78
N PRO A 189 0.50 -0.85 -16.01
CA PRO A 189 0.49 -1.18 -14.59
C PRO A 189 0.45 -2.70 -14.36
N ARG A 190 1.28 -3.18 -13.43
CA ARG A 190 1.18 -4.55 -12.87
C ARG A 190 0.20 -4.56 -11.69
N ILE A 191 0.21 -3.50 -10.89
CA ILE A 191 -0.69 -3.29 -9.76
C ILE A 191 -1.35 -1.92 -9.92
N ILE A 192 -2.68 -1.88 -9.92
CA ILE A 192 -3.49 -0.67 -10.07
C ILE A 192 -4.06 -0.27 -8.72
N HIS A 193 -3.72 0.93 -8.23
CA HIS A 193 -4.28 1.56 -7.05
C HIS A 193 -5.35 2.56 -7.47
N HIS A 194 -6.61 2.14 -7.34
CA HIS A 194 -7.70 2.81 -8.04
C HIS A 194 -8.27 4.02 -7.30
N HIS A 195 -8.03 4.24 -5.99
CA HIS A 195 -8.43 5.46 -5.27
C HIS A 195 -9.84 5.99 -5.62
N ASP A 196 -10.83 5.09 -5.58
CA ASP A 196 -12.23 5.37 -5.97
C ASP A 196 -12.50 5.78 -7.44
N ARG A 197 -11.52 5.66 -8.34
CA ARG A 197 -11.66 5.83 -9.80
C ARG A 197 -12.37 4.62 -10.44
N LEU A 198 -13.56 4.31 -9.93
CA LEU A 198 -14.42 3.25 -10.41
C LEU A 198 -15.67 3.82 -11.09
N ALA A 199 -16.16 3.13 -12.12
CA ALA A 199 -17.49 3.35 -12.66
C ALA A 199 -18.56 2.74 -11.74
N PRO A 200 -19.86 3.07 -11.93
CA PRO A 200 -20.94 2.51 -11.11
C PRO A 200 -21.01 0.98 -11.08
N ASP A 201 -20.54 0.32 -12.14
CA ASP A 201 -20.45 -1.14 -12.27
C ASP A 201 -19.18 -1.74 -11.63
N ARG A 202 -18.40 -0.93 -10.90
CA ARG A 202 -17.14 -1.30 -10.23
C ARG A 202 -15.97 -1.59 -11.16
N THR A 203 -16.06 -1.24 -12.44
CA THR A 203 -14.90 -1.27 -13.35
C THR A 203 -13.97 -0.09 -13.07
N VAL A 204 -12.65 -0.29 -13.22
CA VAL A 204 -11.66 0.79 -13.13
C VAL A 204 -11.80 1.71 -14.33
N LEU A 205 -11.88 3.01 -14.09
CA LEU A 205 -12.02 4.04 -15.13
C LEU A 205 -10.73 4.23 -15.93
N PRO A 206 -10.80 4.47 -17.25
CA PRO A 206 -9.63 4.79 -18.05
C PRO A 206 -9.00 6.13 -17.63
N LEU A 207 -7.71 6.27 -17.92
CA LEU A 207 -6.91 7.46 -17.66
C LEU A 207 -6.66 8.30 -18.91
N GLY A 208 -6.90 7.75 -20.11
CA GLY A 208 -6.68 8.43 -21.39
C GLY A 208 -5.28 8.18 -21.97
N HIS A 209 -4.55 7.19 -21.46
CA HIS A 209 -3.24 6.78 -21.95
C HIS A 209 -3.34 5.39 -22.55
N LYS A 210 -3.07 5.25 -23.86
CA LYS A 210 -3.30 4.02 -24.63
C LYS A 210 -2.83 2.74 -23.94
N ASP A 211 -1.58 2.70 -23.49
CA ASP A 211 -0.99 1.48 -22.93
C ASP A 211 -1.51 1.18 -21.51
N VAL A 212 -1.81 2.22 -20.73
CA VAL A 212 -2.43 2.09 -19.39
C VAL A 212 -3.88 1.64 -19.52
N ASP A 213 -4.63 2.25 -20.44
CA ASP A 213 -6.04 1.96 -20.68
C ASP A 213 -6.23 0.54 -21.23
N ALA A 214 -5.32 0.06 -22.08
CA ALA A 214 -5.33 -1.32 -22.55
C ALA A 214 -5.19 -2.32 -21.39
N GLN A 215 -4.33 -2.03 -20.42
CA GLN A 215 -4.14 -2.87 -19.24
C GLN A 215 -5.33 -2.79 -18.27
N ILE A 216 -5.90 -1.59 -18.07
CA ILE A 216 -7.13 -1.39 -17.30
C ILE A 216 -8.29 -2.19 -17.92
N GLU A 217 -8.43 -2.15 -19.24
CA GLU A 217 -9.48 -2.89 -19.94
C GLU A 217 -9.29 -4.41 -19.78
N ALA A 218 -8.05 -4.90 -19.91
CA ALA A 218 -7.72 -6.30 -19.68
C ALA A 218 -8.01 -6.75 -18.24
N VAL A 219 -7.75 -5.90 -17.25
CA VAL A 219 -8.10 -6.13 -15.84
C VAL A 219 -9.60 -6.18 -15.65
N ASN A 220 -10.35 -5.20 -16.16
CA ASN A 220 -11.81 -5.14 -16.04
C ASN A 220 -12.48 -6.39 -16.62
N ARG A 221 -12.03 -6.87 -17.78
CA ARG A 221 -12.52 -8.13 -18.38
C ARG A 221 -12.25 -9.33 -17.47
N ARG A 222 -11.06 -9.44 -16.89
CA ARG A 222 -10.71 -10.53 -15.95
C ARG A 222 -11.54 -10.47 -14.68
N MET A 223 -11.67 -9.29 -14.08
CA MET A 223 -12.52 -9.08 -12.90
C MET A 223 -13.96 -9.51 -13.15
N ALA A 224 -14.54 -9.14 -14.30
CA ALA A 224 -15.90 -9.54 -14.66
C ALA A 224 -16.04 -11.07 -14.74
N SER A 225 -15.08 -11.77 -15.36
CA SER A 225 -15.05 -13.24 -15.41
C SER A 225 -14.96 -13.85 -14.00
N THR A 226 -14.00 -13.39 -13.20
CA THR A 226 -13.78 -13.91 -11.84
C THR A 226 -14.99 -13.65 -10.94
N ILE A 227 -15.66 -12.51 -11.05
CA ILE A 227 -16.88 -12.22 -10.28
C ILE A 227 -18.00 -13.19 -10.68
N ALA A 228 -18.15 -13.49 -11.97
CA ALA A 228 -19.15 -14.46 -12.44
C ALA A 228 -18.84 -15.87 -11.92
N GLU A 229 -17.59 -16.31 -11.99
CA GLU A 229 -17.12 -17.61 -11.47
C GLU A 229 -17.33 -17.73 -9.96
N VAL A 230 -16.93 -16.70 -9.20
CA VAL A 230 -17.11 -16.66 -7.75
C VAL A 230 -18.60 -16.69 -7.39
N ARG A 231 -19.46 -15.95 -8.10
CA ARG A 231 -20.92 -16.03 -7.87
C ARG A 231 -21.45 -17.44 -8.07
N ALA A 232 -21.05 -18.13 -9.14
CA ALA A 232 -21.47 -19.51 -9.40
C ALA A 232 -21.06 -20.49 -8.27
N ILE A 233 -19.91 -20.28 -7.63
CA ILE A 233 -19.44 -21.09 -6.49
C ILE A 233 -20.22 -20.77 -5.21
N LEU A 234 -20.57 -19.51 -5.01
CA LEU A 234 -21.18 -19.02 -3.76
C LEU A 234 -22.69 -19.18 -3.73
N GLU A 235 -23.33 -19.13 -4.88
CA GLU A 235 -24.77 -19.21 -5.09
C GLU A 235 -25.08 -20.36 -6.07
N PRO A 236 -24.78 -21.63 -5.70
CA PRO A 236 -25.19 -22.75 -6.54
C PRO A 236 -26.72 -22.74 -6.65
N ASP A 237 -27.22 -22.94 -7.87
CA ASP A 237 -28.66 -22.93 -8.17
C ASP A 237 -29.43 -23.76 -7.12
N PRO A 238 -30.56 -23.27 -6.60
CA PRO A 238 -31.38 -24.06 -5.70
C PRO A 238 -31.89 -25.27 -6.48
N MET A 239 -31.40 -26.46 -6.12
CA MET A 239 -31.94 -27.74 -6.55
C MET A 239 -33.39 -27.91 -6.12
#